data_AF-A0A972HE30-F1
#
_entry.id   AF-A0A972HE30-F1
#
_cell.length_a   1.000
_cell.length_b   1.000
_cell.length_c   1.000
_cell.angle_alpha   90.00
_cell.angle_beta   90.00
_cell.angle_gamma   90.00
#
_symmetry.space_group_name_H-M   'P 1'
#
loop_
_entity.id
_entity.type
_entity.pdbx_description
1 polymer ?
#
loop_
_entity_poly.entity_id
_entity_poly.type
_entity_poly.pdbx_seq_one_letter_code
_entity_poly.pdbx_strand_id
1 'polypeptide(L)'
;MTMSEGNYSMSIRRLGAECSLQSISSGDRPSYHFTVHEFAELTAGRRITLRTLGFSSWSSDPDRRPTAESLVQSTLNTVLPDSDDCGDAHPWQTLVDALATHNVQSTAHVIRQLPYDVELSNELRSLFDFDEQ
;
A
#
# COMPACT_ATOMS: atom_id res chain seq x y z
N MET A 1 37.49 3.23 -24.29
CA MET A 1 37.44 1.78 -23.97
C MET A 1 37.54 1.72 -22.45
N THR A 2 36.44 1.89 -21.70
CA THR A 2 35.21 1.10 -21.50
C THR A 2 33.95 1.97 -21.70
N MET A 3 32.99 1.55 -22.54
CA MET A 3 31.78 0.77 -22.23
C MET A 3 30.81 1.47 -21.26
N SER A 4 29.75 2.03 -21.86
CA SER A 4 28.34 1.85 -21.49
C SER A 4 27.99 1.77 -19.99
N GLU A 5 27.55 2.88 -19.40
CA GLU A 5 26.45 2.81 -18.44
C GLU A 5 25.46 3.89 -18.83
N GLY A 6 24.51 3.52 -19.70
CA GLY A 6 23.23 4.21 -19.71
C GLY A 6 22.65 4.01 -18.33
N ASN A 7 22.91 4.95 -17.42
CA ASN A 7 22.37 4.97 -16.09
C ASN A 7 20.87 5.20 -16.28
N TYR A 8 20.12 4.12 -16.48
CA TYR A 8 18.67 4.16 -16.39
C TYR A 8 18.39 4.49 -14.94
N SER A 9 18.34 5.78 -14.62
CA SER A 9 17.87 6.30 -13.35
C SER A 9 16.42 5.85 -13.23
N MET A 10 16.22 4.67 -12.64
CA MET A 10 14.91 4.12 -12.35
C MET A 10 14.24 5.12 -11.41
N SER A 11 13.41 5.97 -12.00
CA SER A 11 12.74 7.04 -11.29
C SER A 11 11.41 6.51 -10.82
N ILE A 12 11.00 6.87 -9.62
CA ILE A 12 9.70 6.46 -9.09
C ILE A 12 8.66 7.39 -9.69
N ARG A 13 7.65 6.81 -10.31
CA ARG A 13 6.53 7.53 -10.91
C ARG A 13 5.47 7.84 -9.87
N ARG A 14 5.15 6.87 -9.01
CA ARG A 14 4.14 6.98 -7.95
C ARG A 14 4.42 5.98 -6.83
N LEU A 15 3.85 6.28 -5.68
CA LEU A 15 3.69 5.32 -4.59
C LEU A 15 2.26 4.83 -4.57
N GLY A 16 2.05 3.67 -3.95
CA GLY A 16 0.72 3.22 -3.67
C GLY A 16 0.68 2.08 -2.68
N ALA A 17 -0.52 1.73 -2.28
CA ALA A 17 -0.80 0.60 -1.43
C ALA A 17 -1.88 -0.26 -2.07
N GLU A 18 -1.58 -1.54 -2.24
CA GLU A 18 -2.57 -2.52 -2.68
C GLU A 18 -3.12 -3.23 -1.46
N CYS A 19 -4.41 -3.06 -1.19
CA CYS A 19 -5.11 -3.85 -0.19
C CYS A 19 -5.63 -5.14 -0.85
N SER A 20 -5.41 -6.27 -0.19
CA SER A 20 -5.83 -7.60 -0.61
C SER A 20 -6.46 -8.33 0.57
N LEU A 21 -7.42 -9.22 0.29
CA LEU A 21 -8.02 -10.08 1.31
C LEU A 21 -7.16 -11.31 1.47
N GLN A 22 -6.65 -11.54 2.68
CA GLN A 22 -5.85 -12.71 3.00
C GLN A 22 -6.73 -13.90 3.40
N SER A 23 -7.64 -13.66 4.37
CA SER A 23 -8.47 -14.72 4.96
C SER A 23 -9.75 -14.15 5.55
N ILE A 24 -10.81 -14.97 5.57
CA ILE A 24 -12.05 -14.69 6.29
C ILE A 24 -12.21 -15.74 7.39
N SER A 25 -12.22 -15.30 8.65
CA SER A 25 -12.51 -16.17 9.79
C SER A 25 -14.02 -16.16 10.05
N SER A 26 -14.68 -17.26 9.71
CA SER A 26 -16.11 -17.48 9.92
C SER A 26 -16.37 -17.98 11.35
N GLY A 27 -16.18 -17.11 12.35
CA GLY A 27 -16.56 -17.37 13.74
C GLY A 27 -17.93 -16.78 14.09
N ASP A 28 -18.26 -16.75 15.39
CA ASP A 28 -19.44 -16.03 15.93
C ASP A 28 -19.47 -14.54 15.51
N ARG A 29 -18.28 -13.97 15.30
CA ARG A 29 -18.07 -12.70 14.60
C ARG A 29 -17.18 -12.92 13.39
N PRO A 30 -17.62 -12.59 12.16
CA PRO A 30 -16.77 -12.68 10.99
C PRO A 30 -15.62 -11.67 11.13
N SER A 31 -14.39 -12.16 11.06
CA SER A 31 -13.18 -11.34 11.05
C SER A 31 -12.53 -11.43 9.68
N TYR A 32 -12.29 -10.28 9.06
CA TYR A 32 -11.64 -10.18 7.76
C TYR A 32 -10.18 -9.79 7.98
N HIS A 33 -9.26 -10.62 7.52
CA HIS A 33 -7.84 -10.33 7.54
C HIS A 33 -7.43 -9.78 6.17
N PHE A 34 -6.93 -8.56 6.17
CA PHE A 34 -6.44 -7.88 4.98
C PHE A 34 -4.93 -7.73 5.04
N THR A 35 -4.30 -7.85 3.88
CA THR A 35 -2.88 -7.57 3.68
C THR A 35 -2.75 -6.35 2.77
N VAL A 36 -1.92 -5.40 3.18
CA VAL A 36 -1.62 -4.19 2.45
C VAL A 36 -0.19 -4.27 1.95
N HIS A 37 -0.01 -4.29 0.64
CA HIS A 37 1.29 -4.21 0.00
C HIS A 37 1.56 -2.78 -0.41
N GLU A 38 2.44 -2.11 0.32
CA GLU A 38 2.94 -0.79 -0.08
C GLU A 38 4.01 -0.97 -1.17
N PHE A 39 3.83 -0.31 -2.30
CA PHE A 39 4.69 -0.45 -3.48
C PHE A 39 5.08 0.91 -4.07
N ALA A 40 6.21 0.89 -4.78
CA ALA A 40 6.62 1.96 -5.67
C ALA A 40 6.50 1.50 -7.13
N GLU A 41 5.84 2.31 -7.95
CA GLU A 41 5.83 2.10 -9.39
C GLU A 41 6.94 2.94 -10.03
N LEU A 42 7.85 2.28 -10.74
CA LEU A 42 8.91 2.92 -11.49
C LEU A 42 8.38 3.44 -12.83
N THR A 43 9.04 4.44 -13.39
CA THR A 43 8.73 4.98 -14.73
C THR A 43 8.84 3.92 -15.83
N ALA A 44 9.61 2.86 -15.61
CA ALA A 44 9.70 1.69 -16.48
C ALA A 44 8.45 0.77 -16.43
N GLY A 45 7.43 1.10 -15.64
CA GLY A 45 6.22 0.29 -15.45
C GLY A 45 6.39 -0.89 -14.48
N ARG A 46 7.57 -1.03 -13.87
CA ARG A 46 7.85 -2.07 -12.87
C ARG A 46 7.37 -1.60 -11.49
N ARG A 47 6.62 -2.45 -10.79
CA ARG A 47 6.23 -2.26 -9.39
C ARG A 47 7.21 -2.98 -8.46
N ILE A 48 7.59 -2.32 -7.37
CA ILE A 48 8.46 -2.88 -6.32
C ILE A 48 7.71 -2.79 -5.01
N THR A 49 7.47 -3.93 -4.37
CA THR A 49 6.90 -3.97 -3.02
C THR A 49 7.95 -3.48 -2.02
N LEU A 50 7.62 -2.41 -1.32
CA LEU A 50 8.48 -1.80 -0.30
C LEU A 50 8.21 -2.42 1.06
N ARG A 51 6.92 -2.58 1.40
CA ARG A 51 6.48 -3.10 2.69
C ARG A 51 5.23 -3.92 2.53
N THR A 52 5.05 -4.87 3.44
CA THR A 52 3.81 -5.62 3.58
C THR A 52 3.30 -5.41 5.00
N LEU A 53 2.10 -4.88 5.11
CA LEU A 53 1.39 -4.62 6.34
C LEU A 53 0.14 -5.50 6.36
N GLY A 54 -0.42 -5.73 7.54
CA GLY A 54 -1.65 -6.47 7.69
C GLY A 54 -2.53 -5.80 8.72
N PHE A 55 -3.83 -5.77 8.45
CA PHE A 55 -4.82 -5.31 9.42
C PHE A 55 -6.01 -6.26 9.42
N SER A 56 -6.62 -6.42 10.58
CA SER A 56 -7.87 -7.15 10.73
C SER A 56 -9.01 -6.17 10.88
N SER A 57 -10.04 -6.33 10.04
CA SER A 57 -11.32 -5.65 10.25
C SER A 57 -12.28 -6.63 10.90
N TRP A 58 -12.89 -6.18 11.98
CA TRP A 58 -13.94 -6.88 12.67
C TRP A 58 -15.11 -5.92 12.76
N SER A 59 -16.27 -6.34 12.27
CA SER A 59 -17.48 -5.57 12.39
C SER A 59 -18.25 -6.07 13.60
N SER A 60 -18.75 -5.14 14.42
CA SER A 60 -19.72 -5.49 15.46
C SER A 60 -21.07 -5.90 14.84
N ASP A 61 -21.32 -5.49 13.61
CA ASP A 61 -22.48 -5.82 12.80
C ASP A 61 -22.09 -6.89 11.77
N PRO A 62 -22.56 -8.15 11.90
CA PRO A 62 -22.22 -9.23 10.97
C PRO A 62 -22.80 -9.05 9.56
N ASP A 63 -23.81 -8.20 9.41
CA ASP A 63 -24.42 -7.84 8.13
C ASP A 63 -23.71 -6.66 7.45
N ARG A 64 -23.02 -5.82 8.23
CA ARG A 64 -22.32 -4.65 7.72
C ARG A 64 -21.02 -5.08 7.04
N ARG A 65 -21.08 -5.20 5.72
CA ARG A 65 -19.89 -5.42 4.89
C ARG A 65 -19.02 -4.14 4.89
N PRO A 66 -17.68 -4.26 4.95
CA PRO A 66 -16.80 -3.12 4.74
C PRO A 66 -17.00 -2.56 3.33
N THR A 67 -17.17 -1.25 3.22
CA THR A 67 -17.26 -0.55 1.94
C THR A 67 -15.88 -0.26 1.37
N ALA A 68 -15.80 0.02 0.06
CA ALA A 68 -14.53 0.36 -0.59
C ALA A 68 -13.86 1.54 0.10
N GLU A 69 -14.62 2.60 0.39
CA GLU A 69 -14.14 3.77 1.11
C GLU A 69 -13.62 3.43 2.51
N SER A 70 -14.32 2.56 3.26
CA SER A 70 -13.87 2.13 4.59
C SER A 70 -12.56 1.34 4.52
N LEU A 71 -12.39 0.50 3.51
CA LEU A 71 -11.16 -0.26 3.28
C LEU A 71 -10.01 0.64 2.83
N VAL A 72 -10.28 1.59 1.93
CA VAL A 72 -9.30 2.61 1.51
C VAL A 72 -8.86 3.43 2.71
N GLN A 73 -9.79 3.92 3.53
CA GLN A 73 -9.48 4.69 4.73
C GLN A 73 -8.71 3.84 5.76
N SER A 74 -9.08 2.58 5.95
CA SER A 74 -8.35 1.66 6.85
C SER A 74 -6.95 1.34 6.34
N THR A 75 -6.81 1.20 5.02
CA THR A 75 -5.52 1.02 4.35
C THR A 75 -4.66 2.26 4.55
N LEU A 76 -5.19 3.46 4.27
CA LEU A 76 -4.54 4.74 4.51
C LEU A 76 -4.08 4.88 5.96
N ASN A 77 -4.93 4.60 6.94
CA ASN A 77 -4.53 4.62 8.35
C ASN A 77 -3.43 3.60 8.68
N THR A 78 -3.37 2.48 7.96
CA THR A 78 -2.35 1.44 8.17
C THR A 78 -1.01 1.85 7.56
N VAL A 79 -1.01 2.45 6.36
CA VAL A 79 0.22 2.88 5.67
C VAL A 79 0.72 4.23 6.17
N LEU A 80 -0.19 5.16 6.39
CA LEU A 80 0.01 6.55 6.81
C LEU A 80 -0.78 6.75 8.12
N PRO A 81 -0.35 6.14 9.25
CA PRO A 81 -0.97 6.44 10.53
C PRO A 81 -0.90 7.95 10.74
N ASP A 82 -2.06 8.57 11.01
CA ASP A 82 -2.20 10.01 11.11
C ASP A 82 -1.19 10.56 12.11
N SER A 83 -0.46 11.60 11.69
CA SER A 83 0.78 12.04 12.30
C SER A 83 0.56 12.99 13.49
N ASP A 84 -0.64 13.03 14.08
CA ASP A 84 -1.06 14.13 14.96
C ASP A 84 -0.60 14.04 16.42
N ASP A 85 -0.19 12.88 16.99
CA ASP A 85 0.17 12.84 18.43
C ASP A 85 1.38 11.98 18.86
N CYS A 86 2.07 11.28 17.97
CA CYS A 86 3.30 10.57 18.35
C CYS A 86 4.31 10.60 17.23
N GLY A 87 5.53 11.03 17.54
CA GLY A 87 6.62 11.29 16.60
C GLY A 87 7.17 10.11 15.80
N ASP A 88 6.39 9.07 15.53
CA ASP A 88 6.68 8.09 14.48
C ASP A 88 6.05 8.59 13.17
N ALA A 89 6.63 9.68 12.65
CA ALA A 89 6.31 10.16 11.30
C ALA A 89 6.50 8.99 10.34
N HIS A 90 5.52 8.74 9.46
CA HIS A 90 5.53 7.69 8.43
C HIS A 90 6.96 7.36 7.98
N PRO A 91 7.39 6.08 7.97
CA PRO A 91 8.80 5.70 7.84
C PRO A 91 9.29 5.82 6.40
N TRP A 92 9.26 7.02 5.85
CA TRP A 92 9.75 7.38 4.52
C TRP A 92 11.21 6.95 4.35
N GLN A 93 12.00 7.00 5.42
CA GLN A 93 13.39 6.55 5.41
C GLN A 93 13.52 5.04 5.18
N THR A 94 12.62 4.24 5.76
CA THR A 94 12.55 2.78 5.53
C THR A 94 12.14 2.47 4.10
N LEU A 95 11.22 3.25 3.52
CA LEU A 95 10.84 3.10 2.10
C LEU A 95 12.03 3.37 1.17
N VAL A 96 12.82 4.40 1.47
CA VAL A 96 14.05 4.70 0.72
C VAL A 96 15.07 3.57 0.82
N ASP A 97 15.25 2.99 2.01
CA ASP A 97 16.18 1.87 2.21
C ASP A 97 15.74 0.61 1.43
N ALA A 98 14.44 0.34 1.42
CA ALA A 98 13.85 -0.72 0.59
C ALA A 98 14.10 -0.45 -0.91
N LEU A 99 13.88 0.78 -1.38
CA LEU A 99 14.17 1.18 -2.75
C LEU A 99 15.66 1.02 -3.11
N ALA A 100 16.55 1.38 -2.18
CA ALA A 100 18.00 1.23 -2.35
C ALA A 100 18.41 -0.24 -2.52
N THR A 101 17.76 -1.17 -1.80
CA THR A 101 17.93 -2.63 -1.98
C THR A 101 17.60 -3.07 -3.40
N HIS A 102 16.68 -2.36 -4.08
CA HIS A 102 16.32 -2.60 -5.47
C HIS A 102 17.09 -1.76 -6.49
N ASN A 103 18.21 -1.14 -6.11
CA ASN A 103 19.02 -0.23 -6.94
C ASN A 103 18.26 1.03 -7.40
N VAL A 104 17.23 1.44 -6.65
CA VAL A 104 16.47 2.66 -6.91
C VAL A 104 16.92 3.74 -5.92
N GLN A 105 17.67 4.72 -6.40
CA GLN A 105 18.06 5.86 -5.56
C GLN A 105 16.92 6.87 -5.47
N SER A 106 16.46 7.16 -4.26
CA SER A 106 15.46 8.18 -3.97
C SER A 106 15.63 8.72 -2.56
N THR A 107 14.92 9.78 -2.22
CA THR A 107 14.95 10.39 -0.88
C THR A 107 13.55 10.45 -0.31
N ALA A 108 13.45 10.48 1.03
CA ALA A 108 12.19 10.59 1.74
C ALA A 108 11.38 11.81 1.26
N HIS A 109 12.06 12.91 0.97
CA HIS A 109 11.43 14.12 0.45
C HIS A 109 10.84 13.92 -0.95
N VAL A 110 11.57 13.28 -1.87
CA VAL A 110 11.08 13.02 -3.22
C VAL A 110 9.89 12.09 -3.20
N ILE A 111 9.98 10.96 -2.49
CA ILE A 111 8.90 9.98 -2.46
C ILE A 111 7.63 10.51 -1.80
N ARG A 112 7.76 11.41 -0.83
CA ARG A 112 6.62 12.10 -0.19
C ARG A 112 5.87 13.04 -1.14
N GLN A 113 6.56 13.59 -2.15
CA GLN A 113 5.95 14.48 -3.15
C GLN A 113 5.28 13.71 -4.30
N LEU A 114 5.47 12.38 -4.35
CA LEU A 114 4.86 11.56 -5.38
C LEU A 114 3.38 11.35 -5.07
N PRO A 115 2.54 11.17 -6.12
CA PRO A 115 1.17 10.78 -5.91
C PRO A 115 1.13 9.42 -5.19
N TYR A 116 0.24 9.31 -4.20
CA TYR A 116 -0.02 8.10 -3.44
C TYR A 116 -1.42 7.60 -3.79
N ASP A 117 -1.52 6.38 -4.31
CA ASP A 117 -2.80 5.79 -4.72
C ASP A 117 -3.07 4.48 -3.96
N VAL A 118 -4.31 4.28 -3.52
CA VAL A 118 -4.71 3.04 -2.85
C VAL A 118 -5.54 2.19 -3.80
N GLU A 119 -4.99 1.05 -4.18
CA GLU A 119 -5.63 0.08 -5.06
C GLU A 119 -6.26 -1.02 -4.19
N LEU A 120 -7.53 -1.37 -4.46
CA LEU A 120 -8.17 -2.55 -3.87
C LEU A 120 -8.06 -3.71 -4.86
N SER A 121 -7.61 -4.86 -4.39
CA SER A 121 -7.48 -6.08 -5.22
C SER A 121 -8.81 -6.47 -5.86
N ASN A 122 -8.77 -7.05 -7.07
CA ASN A 122 -9.98 -7.48 -7.75
C ASN A 122 -10.84 -8.45 -6.94
N GLU A 123 -10.22 -9.34 -6.15
CA GLU A 123 -10.94 -10.26 -5.26
C GLU A 123 -11.75 -9.51 -4.20
N LEU A 124 -11.16 -8.47 -3.60
CA LEU A 124 -11.86 -7.58 -2.67
C LEU A 124 -13.03 -6.86 -3.34
N ARG A 125 -12.80 -6.33 -4.55
CA ARG A 125 -13.83 -5.65 -5.34
C ARG A 125 -14.98 -6.57 -5.70
N SER A 126 -14.69 -7.81 -6.07
CA SER A 126 -15.70 -8.81 -6.38
C SER A 126 -16.43 -9.31 -5.14
N LEU A 127 -15.76 -9.42 -3.99
CA LEU A 127 -16.37 -9.93 -2.76
C LEU A 127 -17.38 -8.95 -2.17
N PHE A 128 -17.06 -7.66 -2.24
CA PHE A 128 -17.87 -6.59 -1.68
C PHE A 128 -18.67 -5.81 -2.72
N ASP A 129 -18.69 -6.29 -3.97
CA ASP A 129 -19.40 -5.70 -5.09
C ASP A 129 -19.13 -4.19 -5.19
N PHE A 130 -17.85 -3.81 -5.25
CA PHE A 130 -17.44 -2.40 -5.40
C PHE A 130 -17.64 -1.88 -6.85
N ASP A 131 -18.37 -2.62 -7.68
CA ASP A 131 -18.75 -2.21 -9.03
C ASP A 131 -20.12 -1.50 -8.93
N GLU A 132 -20.21 -0.28 -9.46
CA GLU A 132 -21.33 0.68 -9.36
C GLU A 132 -21.51 1.46 -8.04
N GLN A 133 -20.93 2.66 -8.01
CA GLN A 133 -21.69 3.89 -7.76
C GLN A 133 -21.26 4.99 -8.73
#